data_AF-A0A7J0C2T9-F1
#
_entry.id   AF-A0A7J0C2T9-F1
#
_cell.length_a   1.000
_cell.length_b   1.000
_cell.length_c   1.000
_cell.angle_alpha   90.00
_cell.angle_beta   90.00
_cell.angle_gamma   90.00
#
_symmetry.space_group_name_H-M   'P 1'
#
loop_
_entity.id
_entity.type
_entity.pdbx_description
1 polymer ?
#
loop_
_entity_poly.entity_id
_entity_poly.type
_entity_poly.pdbx_seq_one_letter_code
_entity_poly.pdbx_strand_id
1 'polypeptide(L)'
;MVHHMTHTATTAGLDPATLGDLLRVVGAPGFDRLTEQLRRTGGCFQPIHLTGATKTIDRATGTLLHHYSTDTEPGGRLRIACGNRRASRCPACAWTYAGDTYHLIRAGLTGDPDKGTPTTIRDHPRVFATLTAPSFGPVHNRPGNRPCRCGTRHAEDAPELGTPLDPDTYDYAGAVLWNNHASDLWRYFTIYLRREIAKRAGLTQKAAREQSKVSFGKVAEYQKRGAVHFHAVIRFDGPDGPDTPPPAWATLDLLDDAIRAAAARVEVVVPANPEAGVNEGWTLRWGTQLDVQPIGAFGNGEDLTEQAVASYVAKYATKAAETTGTVDHRVGNKEALVLLDVPEHPRRLIEACLDLHHAYPERKLRDWAHMLGFRGHFSTKSRAYSTTLGALRQVRADYRAAEQRAALGLPDPDDHPEATTLTLAHWAYAGNGHTPGESWLAANIHRDIQHNRETAREHRAELQDQLALEGAAS
;
A
#
# COMPACT_ATOMS: atom_id res chain seq x y z
N MET A 1 -35.22 -21.92 17.44
CA MET A 1 -35.92 -20.66 17.11
C MET A 1 -34.91 -19.74 16.46
N VAL A 2 -34.96 -19.64 15.14
CA VAL A 2 -34.07 -18.80 14.34
C VAL A 2 -34.66 -17.40 14.36
N HIS A 3 -34.01 -16.45 15.05
CA HIS A 3 -34.38 -15.04 14.94
C HIS A 3 -33.89 -14.51 13.60
N HIS A 4 -34.77 -14.54 12.59
CA HIS A 4 -34.63 -13.72 11.41
C HIS A 4 -34.85 -12.26 11.82
N MET A 5 -33.76 -11.52 12.07
CA MET A 5 -33.84 -10.05 12.11
C MET A 5 -33.92 -9.56 10.66
N THR A 6 -35.14 -9.44 10.14
CA THR A 6 -35.41 -8.63 8.96
C THR A 6 -35.15 -7.18 9.33
N HIS A 7 -33.99 -6.64 8.92
CA HIS A 7 -33.75 -5.21 8.96
C HIS A 7 -34.71 -4.53 7.98
N THR A 8 -35.75 -3.89 8.49
CA THR A 8 -36.66 -3.08 7.67
C THR A 8 -35.88 -1.87 7.17
N ALA A 9 -35.33 -1.97 5.96
CA ALA A 9 -34.75 -0.83 5.27
C ALA A 9 -35.84 0.24 5.07
N THR A 10 -35.53 1.48 5.43
CA THR A 10 -36.40 2.62 5.15
C THR A 10 -36.44 2.92 3.64
N THR A 11 -37.32 3.80 3.18
CA THR A 11 -37.44 4.20 1.76
C THR A 11 -36.14 4.72 1.14
N ALA A 12 -35.16 5.12 1.96
CA ALA A 12 -33.82 5.53 1.55
C ALA A 12 -32.76 4.40 1.58
N GLY A 13 -33.16 3.15 1.82
CA GLY A 13 -32.24 2.02 1.93
C GLY A 13 -31.39 2.01 3.21
N LEU A 14 -31.75 2.81 4.22
CA LEU A 14 -31.04 2.90 5.50
C LEU A 14 -31.77 2.13 6.59
N ASP A 15 -31.00 1.48 7.47
CA ASP A 15 -31.56 0.94 8.70
C ASP A 15 -32.02 2.10 9.62
N PRO A 16 -32.99 1.84 10.53
CA PRO A 16 -33.56 2.89 11.37
C PRO A 16 -32.55 3.63 12.26
N ALA A 17 -31.49 2.95 12.73
CA ALA A 17 -30.49 3.58 13.59
C ALA A 17 -29.62 4.56 12.80
N THR A 18 -29.20 4.17 11.59
CA THR A 18 -28.46 5.07 10.69
C THR A 18 -29.32 6.26 10.25
N LEU A 19 -30.59 6.05 9.90
CA LEU A 19 -31.47 7.16 9.52
C LEU A 19 -31.70 8.14 10.68
N GLY A 20 -32.01 7.62 11.88
CA GLY A 20 -32.23 8.47 13.06
C GLY A 20 -30.99 9.29 13.41
N ASP A 21 -29.81 8.68 13.36
CA ASP A 21 -28.55 9.38 13.59
C ASP A 21 -28.23 10.41 12.50
N LEU A 22 -28.51 10.09 11.23
CA LEU A 22 -28.34 11.02 10.11
C LEU A 22 -29.22 12.26 10.29
N LEU A 23 -30.50 12.11 10.62
CA LEU A 23 -31.41 13.23 10.86
C LEU A 23 -30.93 14.10 12.04
N ARG A 24 -30.42 13.46 13.12
CA ARG A 24 -29.80 14.16 14.24
C ARG A 24 -28.58 14.97 13.82
N VAL A 25 -27.71 14.40 12.97
CA VAL A 25 -26.49 15.07 12.48
C VAL A 25 -26.83 16.24 11.57
N VAL A 26 -27.75 16.05 10.62
CA VAL A 26 -28.19 17.08 9.67
C VAL A 26 -28.92 18.23 10.38
N GLY A 27 -29.71 17.93 11.41
CA GLY A 27 -30.40 18.94 12.22
C GLY A 27 -29.51 19.69 13.22
N ALA A 28 -28.22 19.34 13.34
CA ALA A 28 -27.34 19.97 14.32
C ALA A 28 -26.80 21.33 13.82
N PRO A 29 -26.69 22.37 14.68
CA PRO A 29 -26.18 23.69 14.29
C PRO A 29 -24.79 23.70 13.63
N GLY A 30 -23.95 22.70 13.90
CA GLY A 30 -22.61 22.56 13.35
C GLY A 30 -22.50 21.75 12.06
N PHE A 31 -23.62 21.45 11.38
CA PHE A 31 -23.66 20.53 10.25
C PHE A 31 -22.79 20.98 9.05
N ASP A 32 -22.84 22.25 8.68
CA ASP A 32 -22.05 22.76 7.54
C ASP A 32 -20.54 22.65 7.82
N ARG A 33 -20.13 23.02 9.03
CA ARG A 33 -18.74 22.89 9.47
C ARG A 33 -18.29 21.43 9.55
N LEU A 34 -19.16 20.53 10.01
CA LEU A 34 -18.91 19.09 9.98
C LEU A 34 -18.71 18.60 8.55
N THR A 35 -19.60 18.99 7.64
CA THR A 35 -19.53 18.63 6.22
C THR A 35 -18.23 19.15 5.58
N GLU A 36 -17.81 20.37 5.93
CA GLU A 36 -16.51 20.91 5.50
C GLU A 36 -15.34 20.05 6.01
N GLN A 37 -15.32 19.68 7.31
CA GLN A 37 -14.29 18.80 7.84
C GLN A 37 -14.27 17.44 7.11
N LEU A 38 -15.44 16.84 6.86
CA LEU A 38 -15.55 15.57 6.12
C LEU A 38 -14.99 15.71 4.68
N ARG A 39 -15.34 16.79 3.97
CA ARG A 39 -14.80 17.09 2.63
C ARG A 39 -13.28 17.31 2.65
N ARG A 40 -12.74 18.03 3.63
CA ARG A 40 -11.29 18.25 3.80
C ARG A 40 -10.51 16.95 4.00
N THR A 41 -11.12 15.95 4.64
CA THR A 41 -10.51 14.60 4.77
C THR A 41 -10.73 13.71 3.54
N GLY A 42 -11.40 14.20 2.49
CA GLY A 42 -11.73 13.44 1.29
C GLY A 42 -12.85 12.40 1.51
N GLY A 43 -13.68 12.58 2.53
CA GLY A 43 -14.65 11.58 2.98
C GLY A 43 -13.99 10.40 3.70
N CYS A 44 -13.02 10.66 4.58
CA CYS A 44 -12.35 9.61 5.33
C CYS A 44 -13.36 8.78 6.14
N PHE A 45 -13.26 7.44 6.09
CA PHE A 45 -14.23 6.53 6.73
C PHE A 45 -13.97 6.32 8.23
N GLN A 46 -12.74 6.61 8.69
CA GLN A 46 -12.31 6.37 10.06
C GLN A 46 -11.40 7.51 10.56
N PRO A 47 -11.82 8.78 10.49
CA PRO A 47 -10.94 9.91 10.79
C PRO A 47 -10.40 9.84 12.21
N ILE A 48 -9.23 10.44 12.43
CA ILE A 48 -8.69 10.65 13.76
C ILE A 48 -9.26 11.96 14.30
N HIS A 49 -9.70 11.95 15.55
CA HIS A 49 -10.18 13.13 16.26
C HIS A 49 -9.04 13.74 17.05
N LEU A 50 -8.88 15.05 16.90
CA LEU A 50 -7.97 15.86 17.70
C LEU A 50 -8.79 16.91 18.47
N THR A 51 -8.40 17.16 19.72
CA THR A 51 -8.81 18.33 20.49
C THR A 51 -7.60 19.21 20.74
N GLY A 52 -7.79 20.53 20.79
CA GLY A 52 -6.70 21.45 21.06
C GLY A 52 -6.81 22.76 20.28
N ALA A 53 -5.68 23.45 20.17
CA ALA A 53 -5.63 24.79 19.61
C ALA A 53 -4.29 25.08 18.94
N THR A 54 -4.30 26.04 18.01
CA THR A 54 -3.11 26.63 17.41
C THR A 54 -3.18 28.14 17.43
N LYS A 55 -2.04 28.79 17.63
CA LYS A 55 -1.84 30.24 17.54
C LYS A 55 -0.69 30.51 16.59
N THR A 56 -0.91 31.35 15.59
CA THR A 56 0.13 31.90 14.73
C THR A 56 0.36 33.35 15.14
N ILE A 57 1.58 33.67 15.53
CA ILE A 57 1.98 35.02 15.92
C ILE A 57 3.07 35.54 14.99
N ASP A 58 3.08 36.84 14.77
CA ASP A 58 4.22 37.54 14.20
C ASP A 58 5.36 37.51 15.23
N ARG A 59 6.52 36.98 14.83
CA ARG A 59 7.62 36.73 15.77
C ARG A 59 8.30 38.02 16.22
N ALA A 60 8.33 39.05 15.39
CA ALA A 60 9.04 40.30 15.68
C ALA A 60 8.23 41.21 16.62
N THR A 61 6.93 41.30 16.38
CA THR A 61 6.00 42.17 17.11
C THR A 61 5.26 41.45 18.24
N GLY A 62 5.19 40.12 18.19
CA GLY A 62 4.36 39.31 19.08
C GLY A 62 2.86 39.37 18.76
N THR A 63 2.47 40.02 17.66
CA THR A 63 1.07 40.19 17.26
C THR A 63 0.43 38.84 16.94
N LEU A 64 -0.76 38.58 17.49
CA LEU A 64 -1.53 37.39 17.15
C LEU A 64 -2.13 37.55 15.75
N LEU A 65 -1.65 36.76 14.79
CA LEU A 65 -2.12 36.77 13.41
C LEU A 65 -3.31 35.83 13.21
N HIS A 66 -3.29 34.67 13.87
CA HIS A 66 -4.36 33.69 13.76
C HIS A 66 -4.48 32.84 15.03
N HIS A 67 -5.71 32.49 15.40
CA HIS A 67 -6.00 31.53 16.46
C HIS A 67 -7.10 30.59 16.01
N TYR A 68 -6.92 29.31 16.32
CA TYR A 68 -7.89 28.25 16.10
C TYR A 68 -7.99 27.41 17.37
N SER A 69 -9.19 27.05 17.78
CA SER A 69 -9.45 26.10 18.87
C SER A 69 -10.57 25.14 18.47
N THR A 70 -10.51 23.89 18.91
CA THR A 70 -11.58 22.91 18.72
C THR A 70 -12.80 23.17 19.59
N ASP A 71 -12.74 24.09 20.55
CA ASP A 71 -13.88 24.44 21.42
C ASP A 71 -15.10 24.93 20.63
N THR A 72 -14.86 25.50 19.45
CA THR A 72 -15.90 25.99 18.53
C THR A 72 -16.24 25.00 17.42
N GLU A 73 -15.62 23.81 17.42
CA GLU A 73 -15.86 22.79 16.39
C GLU A 73 -17.02 21.86 16.74
N PRO A 74 -17.73 21.29 15.74
CA PRO A 74 -18.77 20.30 15.97
C PRO A 74 -18.24 19.07 16.72
N GLY A 75 -18.72 18.90 17.95
CA GLY A 75 -18.29 17.84 18.86
C GLY A 75 -16.96 18.13 19.56
N GLY A 76 -16.53 19.39 19.62
CA GLY A 76 -15.31 19.81 20.32
C GLY A 76 -14.03 19.28 19.68
N ARG A 77 -14.06 18.88 18.40
CA ARG A 77 -13.01 18.08 17.77
C ARG A 77 -12.77 18.44 16.30
N LEU A 78 -11.49 18.40 15.93
CA LEU A 78 -11.01 18.43 14.54
C LEU A 78 -10.84 17.01 14.01
N ARG A 79 -11.39 16.74 12.82
CA ARG A 79 -11.20 15.47 12.11
C ARG A 79 -10.03 15.58 11.13
N ILE A 80 -9.07 14.67 11.24
CA ILE A 80 -8.01 14.50 10.25
C ILE A 80 -8.11 13.14 9.57
N ALA A 81 -7.64 13.05 8.33
CA ALA A 81 -7.65 11.80 7.57
C ALA A 81 -6.79 10.73 8.27
N CYS A 82 -7.30 9.50 8.34
CA CYS A 82 -6.64 8.40 9.07
C CYS A 82 -5.33 7.91 8.44
N GLY A 83 -5.09 8.21 7.17
CA GLY A 83 -3.90 7.76 6.43
C GLY A 83 -3.81 6.25 6.23
N ASN A 84 -4.87 5.48 6.55
CA ASN A 84 -4.87 4.03 6.40
C ASN A 84 -4.84 3.65 4.91
N ARG A 85 -3.87 2.83 4.53
CA ARG A 85 -3.68 2.40 3.13
C ARG A 85 -4.70 1.35 2.67
N ARG A 86 -5.39 0.66 3.59
CA ARG A 86 -6.26 -0.47 3.28
C ARG A 86 -7.62 0.02 2.81
N ALA A 87 -8.01 -0.35 1.59
CA ALA A 87 -9.29 0.06 1.01
C ALA A 87 -10.49 -0.49 1.80
N SER A 88 -10.35 -1.69 2.37
CA SER A 88 -11.31 -2.30 3.31
C SER A 88 -11.62 -1.43 4.53
N ARG A 89 -10.63 -0.67 5.01
CA ARG A 89 -10.73 0.20 6.20
C ARG A 89 -11.14 1.62 5.88
N CYS A 90 -10.57 2.17 4.79
CA CYS A 90 -10.84 3.54 4.38
C CYS A 90 -10.57 3.69 2.88
N PRO A 91 -11.59 3.54 2.02
CA PRO A 91 -11.46 3.73 0.57
C PRO A 91 -10.86 5.09 0.21
N ALA A 92 -11.26 6.16 0.91
CA ALA A 92 -10.76 7.52 0.68
C ALA A 92 -9.25 7.65 0.89
N CYS A 93 -8.73 7.25 2.05
CA CYS A 93 -7.29 7.35 2.33
C CYS A 93 -6.47 6.35 1.51
N ALA A 94 -7.01 5.16 1.27
CA ALA A 94 -6.39 4.15 0.43
C ALA A 94 -6.22 4.65 -1.01
N TRP A 95 -7.21 5.36 -1.57
CA TRP A 95 -7.12 5.96 -2.90
C TRP A 95 -5.96 6.96 -3.00
N THR A 96 -5.80 7.85 -2.02
CA THR A 96 -4.67 8.79 -1.99
C THR A 96 -3.34 8.06 -1.88
N TYR A 97 -3.26 7.02 -1.04
CA TYR A 97 -2.07 6.19 -0.91
C TYR A 97 -1.71 5.44 -2.20
N ALA A 98 -2.71 4.92 -2.92
CA ALA A 98 -2.53 4.30 -4.23
C ALA A 98 -1.97 5.30 -5.24
N GLY A 99 -2.52 6.52 -5.29
CA GLY A 99 -2.01 7.61 -6.12
C GLY A 99 -0.57 7.98 -5.81
N ASP A 100 -0.21 8.08 -4.54
CA ASP A 100 1.18 8.33 -4.13
C ASP A 100 2.12 7.20 -4.58
N THR A 101 1.68 5.95 -4.41
CA THR A 101 2.46 4.79 -4.81
C THR A 101 2.62 4.74 -6.33
N TYR A 102 1.57 5.06 -7.08
CA TYR A 102 1.61 5.20 -8.53
C TYR A 102 2.65 6.24 -8.96
N HIS A 103 2.61 7.45 -8.40
CA HIS A 103 3.57 8.50 -8.75
C HIS A 103 5.02 8.15 -8.36
N LEU A 104 5.21 7.48 -7.22
CA LEU A 104 6.51 7.01 -6.78
C LEU A 104 7.09 5.97 -7.75
N ILE A 105 6.30 4.99 -8.18
CA ILE A 105 6.73 3.94 -9.12
C ILE A 105 6.91 4.49 -10.53
N ARG A 106 5.94 5.28 -11.01
CA ARG A 106 6.00 5.93 -12.32
C ARG A 106 7.23 6.81 -12.46
N ALA A 107 7.53 7.67 -11.49
CA ALA A 107 8.73 8.51 -11.53
C ALA A 107 10.01 7.66 -11.68
N GLY A 108 10.08 6.52 -10.99
CA GLY A 108 11.16 5.54 -11.13
C GLY A 108 11.05 4.59 -12.34
N LEU A 109 10.17 4.85 -13.30
CA LEU A 109 10.09 4.09 -14.55
C LEU A 109 10.25 5.03 -15.75
N THR A 110 9.52 6.13 -15.73
CA THR A 110 9.36 7.05 -16.86
C THR A 110 10.17 8.34 -16.73
N GLY A 111 10.70 8.60 -15.53
CA GLY A 111 11.15 9.93 -15.12
C GLY A 111 9.99 10.86 -14.78
N ASP A 112 10.28 11.84 -13.93
CA ASP A 112 9.40 12.92 -13.49
C ASP A 112 10.28 14.02 -12.87
N PRO A 113 10.76 15.01 -13.68
CA PRO A 113 11.69 16.04 -13.21
C PRO A 113 11.16 16.85 -12.02
N ASP A 114 9.85 17.11 -11.99
CA ASP A 114 9.17 17.77 -10.86
C ASP A 114 9.24 16.96 -9.56
N LYS A 115 9.53 15.65 -9.67
CA LYS A 115 9.75 14.73 -8.55
C LYS A 115 11.22 14.29 -8.44
N GLY A 116 12.14 15.01 -9.07
CA GLY A 116 13.58 14.80 -8.96
C GLY A 116 14.07 13.51 -9.62
N THR A 117 13.46 13.10 -10.74
CA THR A 117 13.93 11.92 -11.50
C THR A 117 13.96 12.26 -12.99
N PRO A 118 15.10 12.13 -13.69
CA PRO A 118 15.21 12.52 -15.10
C PRO A 118 14.46 11.56 -16.02
N THR A 119 14.10 12.03 -17.21
CA THR A 119 13.43 11.22 -18.23
C THR A 119 14.35 10.21 -18.91
N THR A 120 15.67 10.42 -18.87
CA THR A 120 16.72 9.52 -19.40
C THR A 120 16.74 8.15 -18.71
N ILE A 121 16.09 8.03 -17.55
CA ILE A 121 15.93 6.77 -16.81
C ILE A 121 15.20 5.68 -17.61
N ARG A 122 14.45 6.08 -18.63
CA ARG A 122 13.81 5.16 -19.59
C ARG A 122 14.82 4.34 -20.38
N ASP A 123 16.06 4.81 -20.48
CA ASP A 123 17.12 4.11 -21.22
C ASP A 123 17.90 3.14 -20.31
N HIS A 124 17.65 3.17 -19.00
CA HIS A 124 18.34 2.33 -18.04
C HIS A 124 17.79 0.89 -18.06
N PRO A 125 18.66 -0.15 -18.11
CA PRO A 125 18.25 -1.54 -18.05
C PRO A 125 17.46 -1.85 -16.78
N ARG A 126 16.23 -2.35 -16.96
CA ARG A 126 15.28 -2.63 -15.89
C ARG A 126 14.40 -3.83 -16.21
N VAL A 127 13.97 -4.50 -15.15
CA VAL A 127 13.07 -5.64 -15.21
C VAL A 127 11.96 -5.50 -14.18
N PHE A 128 10.81 -6.11 -14.49
CA PHE A 128 9.77 -6.46 -13.54
C PHE A 128 9.98 -7.90 -13.09
N ALA A 129 10.35 -8.09 -11.82
CA ALA A 129 10.61 -9.39 -11.22
C ALA A 129 9.50 -9.77 -10.23
N THR A 130 9.00 -11.00 -10.34
CA THR A 130 8.01 -11.59 -9.41
C THR A 130 8.64 -12.76 -8.66
N LEU A 131 8.83 -12.59 -7.34
CA LEU A 131 9.36 -13.63 -6.45
C LEU A 131 8.24 -14.21 -5.59
N THR A 132 8.07 -15.53 -5.60
CA THR A 132 6.95 -16.21 -4.93
C THR A 132 7.40 -17.15 -3.82
N ALA A 133 6.49 -17.46 -2.89
CA ALA A 133 6.69 -18.52 -1.91
C ALA A 133 6.75 -19.91 -2.58
N PRO A 134 7.43 -20.90 -1.95
CA PRO A 134 7.33 -22.29 -2.35
C PRO A 134 5.90 -22.83 -2.17
N SER A 135 5.66 -24.07 -2.56
CA SER A 135 4.43 -24.77 -2.21
C SER A 135 4.54 -25.29 -0.77
N PHE A 136 3.45 -25.15 -0.01
CA PHE A 136 3.27 -25.74 1.32
C PHE A 136 2.30 -26.93 1.29
N GLY A 137 2.01 -27.44 0.09
CA GLY A 137 0.95 -28.40 -0.17
C GLY A 137 0.16 -28.04 -1.44
N PRO A 138 -0.55 -29.02 -2.04
CA PRO A 138 -1.35 -28.78 -3.23
C PRO A 138 -2.61 -27.97 -2.88
N VAL A 139 -2.91 -26.97 -3.70
CA VAL A 139 -4.09 -26.09 -3.54
C VAL A 139 -4.98 -26.13 -4.76
N HIS A 140 -6.25 -25.78 -4.60
CA HIS A 140 -7.14 -25.54 -5.72
C HIS A 140 -6.66 -24.34 -6.55
N ASN A 141 -6.60 -24.52 -7.87
CA ASN A 141 -6.10 -23.54 -8.82
C ASN A 141 -6.79 -23.65 -10.18
N ARG A 142 -6.42 -22.77 -11.13
CA ARG A 142 -6.90 -22.76 -12.52
C ARG A 142 -5.72 -23.04 -13.48
N PRO A 143 -5.38 -24.30 -13.79
CA PRO A 143 -4.22 -24.63 -14.64
C PRO A 143 -4.49 -24.42 -16.14
N GLY A 144 -5.11 -23.29 -16.50
CA GLY A 144 -5.48 -22.95 -17.89
C GLY A 144 -6.47 -23.96 -18.48
N ASN A 145 -6.02 -24.73 -19.48
CA ASN A 145 -6.86 -25.63 -20.25
C ASN A 145 -7.19 -26.97 -19.57
N ARG A 146 -6.63 -27.23 -18.38
CA ARG A 146 -6.86 -28.47 -17.62
C ARG A 146 -7.79 -28.20 -16.42
N PRO A 147 -8.58 -29.19 -15.97
CA PRO A 147 -9.28 -29.06 -14.70
C PRO A 147 -8.28 -28.95 -13.54
N CYS A 148 -8.74 -28.42 -12.41
CA CYS A 148 -8.00 -28.50 -11.16
C CYS A 148 -7.73 -29.96 -10.80
N ARG A 149 -6.72 -30.22 -9.96
CA ARG A 149 -6.39 -31.58 -9.50
C ARG A 149 -7.56 -32.26 -8.75
N CYS A 150 -8.53 -31.50 -8.24
CA CYS A 150 -9.78 -32.04 -7.69
C CYS A 150 -10.78 -32.53 -8.75
N GLY A 151 -10.48 -32.38 -10.05
CA GLY A 151 -11.35 -32.75 -11.16
C GLY A 151 -12.25 -31.61 -11.68
N THR A 152 -12.42 -30.53 -10.91
CA THR A 152 -13.33 -29.42 -11.24
C THR A 152 -12.64 -28.31 -12.02
N ARG A 153 -13.35 -27.68 -12.98
CA ARG A 153 -12.94 -26.40 -13.57
C ARG A 153 -13.55 -25.26 -12.77
N HIS A 154 -12.71 -24.58 -12.00
CA HIS A 154 -13.11 -23.47 -11.15
C HIS A 154 -13.33 -22.18 -11.95
N ALA A 155 -14.41 -21.45 -11.61
CA ALA A 155 -14.59 -20.06 -12.02
C ALA A 155 -13.51 -19.16 -11.38
N GLU A 156 -13.36 -17.93 -11.87
CA GLU A 156 -12.31 -17.02 -11.40
C GLU A 156 -12.47 -16.60 -9.93
N ASP A 157 -13.70 -16.51 -9.49
CA ASP A 157 -14.17 -16.09 -8.17
C ASP A 157 -14.53 -17.27 -7.26
N ALA A 158 -14.31 -18.52 -7.71
CA ALA A 158 -14.59 -19.72 -6.92
C ALA A 158 -13.89 -19.66 -5.55
N PRO A 159 -14.64 -19.86 -4.43
CA PRO A 159 -14.13 -19.70 -3.07
C PRO A 159 -13.08 -20.75 -2.70
N GLU A 160 -13.06 -21.89 -3.39
CA GLU A 160 -12.09 -22.96 -3.18
C GLU A 160 -10.70 -22.53 -3.64
N LEU A 161 -10.56 -21.59 -4.58
CA LEU A 161 -9.28 -21.23 -5.15
C LEU A 161 -8.28 -20.72 -4.10
N GLY A 162 -7.10 -21.33 -4.06
CA GLY A 162 -6.06 -21.06 -3.08
C GLY A 162 -6.17 -21.89 -1.81
N THR A 163 -7.30 -22.54 -1.54
CA THR A 163 -7.45 -23.46 -0.40
C THR A 163 -6.77 -24.81 -0.68
N PRO A 164 -6.27 -25.52 0.34
CA PRO A 164 -5.62 -26.81 0.17
C PRO A 164 -6.58 -27.86 -0.39
N LEU A 165 -6.09 -28.75 -1.26
CA LEU A 165 -6.87 -29.91 -1.70
C LEU A 165 -7.13 -30.88 -0.53
N ASP A 166 -6.17 -30.95 0.39
CA ASP A 166 -6.26 -31.68 1.63
C ASP A 166 -5.77 -30.76 2.75
N PRO A 167 -6.68 -30.19 3.56
CA PRO A 167 -6.34 -29.30 4.65
C PRO A 167 -5.52 -29.95 5.76
N ASP A 168 -5.51 -31.29 5.89
CA ASP A 168 -4.82 -31.95 7.01
C ASP A 168 -3.34 -32.22 6.69
N THR A 169 -2.96 -32.20 5.41
CA THR A 169 -1.57 -32.39 4.96
C THR A 169 -0.86 -31.09 4.54
N TYR A 170 -1.56 -29.95 4.59
CA TYR A 170 -0.97 -28.64 4.26
C TYR A 170 -0.06 -28.12 5.38
N ASP A 171 1.13 -27.66 5.03
CA ASP A 171 2.12 -27.08 5.96
C ASP A 171 1.78 -25.63 6.32
N TYR A 172 0.82 -25.47 7.24
CA TYR A 172 0.42 -24.15 7.76
C TYR A 172 1.56 -23.45 8.52
N ALA A 173 2.38 -24.21 9.26
CA ALA A 173 3.49 -23.68 10.04
C ALA A 173 4.56 -23.06 9.13
N GLY A 174 5.01 -23.80 8.11
CA GLY A 174 5.94 -23.30 7.11
C GLY A 174 5.38 -22.11 6.34
N ALA A 175 4.08 -22.12 6.00
CA ALA A 175 3.45 -21.01 5.30
C ALA A 175 3.50 -19.68 6.09
N VAL A 176 3.12 -19.71 7.38
CA VAL A 176 3.11 -18.49 8.21
C VAL A 176 4.51 -18.04 8.61
N LEU A 177 5.44 -18.97 8.82
CA LEU A 177 6.85 -18.65 9.07
C LEU A 177 7.48 -18.02 7.83
N TRP A 178 7.18 -18.55 6.63
CA TRP A 178 7.63 -17.95 5.38
C TRP A 178 7.12 -16.53 5.23
N ASN A 179 5.83 -16.27 5.46
CA ASN A 179 5.27 -14.92 5.44
C ASN A 179 5.95 -14.00 6.47
N ASN A 180 6.19 -14.47 7.69
CA ASN A 180 6.85 -13.67 8.74
C ASN A 180 8.29 -13.29 8.36
N HIS A 181 9.00 -14.20 7.69
CA HIS A 181 10.38 -14.03 7.24
C HIS A 181 10.52 -13.51 5.81
N ALA A 182 9.43 -13.17 5.11
CA ALA A 182 9.49 -12.68 3.73
C ALA A 182 10.38 -11.43 3.59
N SER A 183 10.42 -10.55 4.59
CA SER A 183 11.33 -9.40 4.60
C SER A 183 12.80 -9.78 4.81
N ASP A 184 13.08 -10.86 5.54
CA ASP A 184 14.44 -11.40 5.67
C ASP A 184 14.90 -12.03 4.35
N LEU A 185 14.02 -12.81 3.68
CA LEU A 185 14.27 -13.35 2.35
C LEU A 185 14.57 -12.24 1.33
N TRP A 186 13.80 -11.14 1.34
CA TRP A 186 14.08 -9.98 0.51
C TRP A 186 15.42 -9.32 0.83
N ARG A 187 15.73 -9.16 2.12
CA ARG A 187 17.01 -8.58 2.55
C ARG A 187 18.17 -9.39 1.98
N TYR A 188 18.17 -10.71 2.14
CA TYR A 188 19.20 -11.59 1.58
C TYR A 188 19.21 -11.59 0.06
N PHE A 189 18.04 -11.56 -0.60
CA PHE A 189 17.96 -11.43 -2.05
C PHE A 189 18.72 -10.21 -2.54
N THR A 190 18.48 -9.03 -1.96
CA THR A 190 19.17 -7.81 -2.41
C THR A 190 20.68 -7.82 -2.10
N ILE A 191 21.12 -8.53 -1.06
CA ILE A 191 22.55 -8.72 -0.77
C ILE A 191 23.18 -9.62 -1.82
N TYR A 192 22.56 -10.76 -2.12
CA TYR A 192 23.07 -11.71 -3.10
C TYR A 192 22.99 -11.18 -4.52
N LEU A 193 21.94 -10.44 -4.88
CA LEU A 193 21.83 -9.77 -6.17
C LEU A 193 23.06 -8.91 -6.47
N ARG A 194 23.49 -8.06 -5.52
CA ARG A 194 24.69 -7.23 -5.69
C ARG A 194 25.98 -8.05 -5.83
N ARG A 195 26.07 -9.19 -5.15
CA ARG A 195 27.21 -10.12 -5.27
C ARG A 195 27.24 -10.79 -6.63
N GLU A 196 26.10 -11.28 -7.09
CA GLU A 196 25.94 -11.97 -8.37
C GLU A 196 26.16 -11.01 -9.55
N ILE A 197 25.77 -9.74 -9.42
CA ILE A 197 26.08 -8.66 -10.37
C ILE A 197 27.59 -8.44 -10.44
N ALA A 198 28.25 -8.19 -9.30
CA ALA A 198 29.69 -7.93 -9.27
C ALA A 198 30.49 -9.09 -9.87
N LYS A 199 30.13 -10.33 -9.52
CA LYS A 199 30.73 -11.55 -10.07
C LYS A 199 30.62 -11.62 -11.60
N ARG A 200 29.42 -11.36 -12.14
CA ARG A 200 29.16 -11.41 -13.60
C ARG A 200 29.84 -10.28 -14.36
N ALA A 201 29.96 -9.11 -13.73
CA ALA A 201 30.71 -7.98 -14.29
C ALA A 201 32.23 -8.17 -14.23
N GLY A 202 32.74 -9.25 -13.60
CA GLY A 202 34.17 -9.43 -13.38
C GLY A 202 34.78 -8.45 -12.37
N LEU A 203 33.96 -7.89 -11.48
CA LEU A 203 34.32 -6.82 -10.55
C LEU A 203 34.29 -7.28 -9.09
N THR A 204 35.03 -6.57 -8.24
CA THR A 204 34.79 -6.64 -6.80
C THR A 204 33.45 -5.99 -6.47
N GLN A 205 32.82 -6.38 -5.36
CA GLN A 205 31.58 -5.74 -4.89
C GLN A 205 31.74 -4.23 -4.68
N LYS A 206 32.93 -3.79 -4.24
CA LYS A 206 33.25 -2.37 -4.07
C LYS A 206 33.27 -1.64 -5.43
N ALA A 207 34.02 -2.17 -6.40
CA ALA A 207 34.12 -1.58 -7.73
C ALA A 207 32.76 -1.55 -8.45
N ALA A 208 31.97 -2.61 -8.35
CA ALA A 208 30.62 -2.64 -8.95
C ALA A 208 29.71 -1.56 -8.35
N ARG A 209 29.75 -1.35 -7.02
CA ARG A 209 28.99 -0.30 -6.33
C ARG A 209 29.44 1.11 -6.69
N GLU A 210 30.74 1.30 -6.90
CA GLU A 210 31.32 2.60 -7.29
C GLU A 210 31.01 2.96 -8.75
N GLN A 211 30.64 1.98 -9.58
CA GLN A 211 30.27 2.20 -10.99
C GLN A 211 28.76 2.24 -11.24
N SER A 212 27.97 1.48 -10.48
CA SER A 212 26.52 1.37 -10.69
C SER A 212 25.74 1.13 -9.41
N LYS A 213 24.60 1.83 -9.29
CA LYS A 213 23.60 1.55 -8.25
C LYS A 213 22.52 0.62 -8.78
N VAL A 214 22.16 -0.36 -7.95
CA VAL A 214 20.95 -1.18 -8.15
C VAL A 214 19.80 -0.53 -7.39
N SER A 215 18.87 0.04 -8.14
CA SER A 215 17.66 0.67 -7.63
C SER A 215 16.46 -0.26 -7.76
N PHE A 216 15.51 -0.17 -6.83
CA PHE A 216 14.30 -0.95 -6.92
C PHE A 216 13.10 -0.27 -6.26
N GLY A 217 11.91 -0.55 -6.77
CA GLY A 217 10.64 -0.35 -6.09
C GLY A 217 9.94 -1.71 -5.98
N LYS A 218 9.47 -2.09 -4.80
CA LYS A 218 8.82 -3.40 -4.58
C LYS A 218 7.47 -3.25 -3.88
N VAL A 219 6.54 -4.13 -4.23
CA VAL A 219 5.28 -4.33 -3.52
C VAL A 219 5.08 -5.79 -3.14
N ALA A 220 4.49 -6.00 -1.96
CA ALA A 220 3.99 -7.28 -1.50
C ALA A 220 2.52 -7.43 -1.83
N GLU A 221 2.13 -8.60 -2.29
CA GLU A 221 0.75 -8.95 -2.59
C GLU A 221 0.47 -10.35 -2.04
N TYR A 222 -0.77 -10.60 -1.61
CA TYR A 222 -1.21 -11.94 -1.24
C TYR A 222 -1.72 -12.72 -2.45
N GLN A 223 -1.25 -13.94 -2.57
CA GLN A 223 -1.91 -14.96 -3.37
C GLN A 223 -3.18 -15.43 -2.65
N LYS A 224 -4.15 -16.00 -3.39
CA LYS A 224 -5.37 -16.58 -2.80
C LYS A 224 -5.08 -17.63 -1.71
N ARG A 225 -3.92 -18.31 -1.79
CA ARG A 225 -3.43 -19.28 -0.79
C ARG A 225 -2.83 -18.67 0.49
N GLY A 226 -2.97 -17.37 0.70
CA GLY A 226 -2.48 -16.69 1.90
C GLY A 226 -0.96 -16.45 1.97
N ALA A 227 -0.18 -16.91 0.99
CA ALA A 227 1.25 -16.60 0.90
C ALA A 227 1.48 -15.25 0.21
N VAL A 228 2.43 -14.44 0.70
CA VAL A 228 2.83 -13.23 0.01
C VAL A 228 3.75 -13.54 -1.19
N HIS A 229 3.72 -12.70 -2.22
CA HIS A 229 4.75 -12.63 -3.26
C HIS A 229 5.20 -11.19 -3.43
N PHE A 230 6.40 -11.01 -3.97
CA PHE A 230 6.94 -9.68 -4.25
C PHE A 230 6.98 -9.42 -5.74
N HIS A 231 6.41 -8.29 -6.13
CA HIS A 231 6.65 -7.67 -7.42
C HIS A 231 7.67 -6.56 -7.24
N ALA A 232 8.72 -6.54 -8.05
CA ALA A 232 9.78 -5.55 -7.97
C ALA A 232 10.16 -5.03 -9.34
N VAL A 233 10.18 -3.71 -9.50
CA VAL A 233 10.93 -3.06 -10.56
C VAL A 233 12.37 -2.97 -10.07
N ILE A 234 13.31 -3.57 -10.78
CA ILE A 234 14.74 -3.53 -10.47
C ILE A 234 15.47 -2.92 -11.66
N ARG A 235 16.33 -1.93 -11.42
CA ARG A 235 16.99 -1.15 -12.47
C ARG A 235 18.44 -0.85 -12.12
N PHE A 236 19.29 -0.82 -13.13
CA PHE A 236 20.64 -0.26 -13.03
C PHE A 236 20.64 1.25 -13.22
N ASP A 237 21.33 1.96 -12.34
CA ASP A 237 21.58 3.38 -12.43
C ASP A 237 23.08 3.65 -12.49
N GLY A 238 23.46 4.89 -12.80
CA GLY A 238 24.82 5.37 -12.61
C GLY A 238 25.26 5.33 -11.14
N PRO A 239 26.51 5.74 -10.86
CA PRO A 239 27.15 5.56 -9.56
C PRO A 239 26.43 6.31 -8.43
N ASP A 240 25.88 7.48 -8.72
CA ASP A 240 25.21 8.32 -7.73
C ASP A 240 23.68 8.20 -7.73
N GLY A 241 23.10 7.63 -8.77
CA GLY A 241 21.67 7.40 -8.88
C GLY A 241 21.16 7.61 -10.30
N PRO A 242 19.87 7.96 -10.45
CA PRO A 242 19.18 7.92 -11.73
C PRO A 242 19.61 9.00 -12.72
N ASP A 243 20.39 10.00 -12.28
CA ASP A 243 20.80 11.17 -13.07
C ASP A 243 21.83 10.85 -14.16
N THR A 244 22.50 9.70 -14.06
CA THR A 244 23.55 9.28 -15.00
C THR A 244 23.30 7.85 -15.48
N PRO A 245 23.68 7.53 -16.73
CA PRO A 245 23.50 6.20 -17.28
C PRO A 245 24.37 5.17 -16.56
N PRO A 246 23.93 3.91 -16.47
CA PRO A 246 24.74 2.83 -15.95
C PRO A 246 25.89 2.47 -16.92
N PRO A 247 26.94 1.79 -16.44
CA PRO A 247 28.07 1.35 -17.27
C PRO A 247 27.65 0.28 -18.28
N ALA A 248 28.42 0.13 -19.36
CA ALA A 248 28.10 -0.77 -20.47
C ALA A 248 27.93 -2.26 -20.09
N TRP A 249 28.57 -2.72 -18.99
CA TRP A 249 28.40 -4.09 -18.50
C TRP A 249 27.03 -4.35 -17.85
N ALA A 250 26.28 -3.30 -17.49
CA ALA A 250 25.04 -3.38 -16.73
C ALA A 250 23.84 -3.72 -17.63
N THR A 251 23.89 -4.85 -18.33
CA THR A 251 22.89 -5.27 -19.33
C THR A 251 21.65 -5.93 -18.70
N LEU A 252 20.59 -6.08 -19.50
CA LEU A 252 19.38 -6.82 -19.10
C LEU A 252 19.68 -8.30 -18.80
N ASP A 253 20.47 -8.96 -19.65
CA ASP A 253 20.84 -10.38 -19.48
C ASP A 253 21.61 -10.60 -18.17
N LEU A 254 22.56 -9.71 -17.87
CA LEU A 254 23.30 -9.77 -16.60
C LEU A 254 22.34 -9.59 -15.40
N LEU A 255 21.36 -8.71 -15.52
CA LEU A 255 20.37 -8.48 -14.47
C LEU A 255 19.46 -9.69 -14.26
N ASP A 256 18.93 -10.28 -15.33
CA ASP A 256 18.10 -11.50 -15.27
C ASP A 256 18.86 -12.66 -14.61
N ASP A 257 20.07 -12.97 -15.11
CA ASP A 257 20.89 -14.04 -14.58
C ASP A 257 21.26 -13.82 -13.10
N ALA A 258 21.56 -12.58 -12.73
CA ALA A 258 21.89 -12.24 -11.35
C ALA A 258 20.68 -12.36 -10.42
N ILE A 259 19.48 -11.99 -10.87
CA ILE A 259 18.23 -12.14 -10.11
C ILE A 259 17.94 -13.63 -9.89
N ARG A 260 18.01 -14.46 -10.94
CA ARG A 260 17.78 -15.90 -10.84
C ARG A 260 18.75 -16.57 -9.89
N ALA A 261 20.05 -16.28 -10.02
CA ALA A 261 21.07 -16.84 -9.14
C ALA A 261 20.94 -16.35 -7.70
N ALA A 262 20.61 -15.08 -7.48
CA ALA A 262 20.38 -14.54 -6.15
C ALA A 262 19.18 -15.20 -5.48
N ALA A 263 18.04 -15.31 -6.18
CA ALA A 263 16.84 -15.94 -5.66
C ALA A 263 17.07 -17.41 -5.30
N ALA A 264 17.76 -18.18 -6.15
CA ALA A 264 18.09 -19.58 -5.89
C ALA A 264 19.00 -19.79 -4.66
N ARG A 265 19.80 -18.77 -4.31
CA ARG A 265 20.77 -18.83 -3.20
C ARG A 265 20.17 -18.43 -1.84
N VAL A 266 19.08 -17.67 -1.81
CA VAL A 266 18.51 -17.15 -0.56
C VAL A 266 18.01 -18.28 0.31
N GLU A 267 18.45 -18.25 1.57
CA GLU A 267 18.01 -19.16 2.62
C GLU A 267 17.87 -18.41 3.95
N VAL A 268 16.79 -18.67 4.68
CA VAL A 268 16.59 -18.22 6.06
C VAL A 268 16.30 -19.44 6.92
N VAL A 269 17.16 -19.70 7.91
CA VAL A 269 16.97 -20.78 8.88
C VAL A 269 16.16 -20.26 10.07
N VAL A 270 15.06 -20.94 10.38
CA VAL A 270 14.27 -20.79 11.60
C VAL A 270 14.62 -21.97 12.50
N PRO A 271 15.29 -21.74 13.64
CA PRO A 271 15.77 -22.84 14.48
C PRO A 271 14.60 -23.59 15.14
N ALA A 272 14.80 -24.88 15.42
CA ALA A 272 13.92 -25.64 16.30
C ALA A 272 13.87 -24.99 17.70
N ASN A 273 12.77 -25.22 18.42
CA ASN A 273 12.63 -24.85 19.82
C ASN A 273 11.97 -26.01 20.59
N PRO A 274 12.74 -27.05 20.98
CA PRO A 274 12.20 -28.22 21.65
C PRO A 274 11.50 -27.90 22.98
N GLU A 275 11.96 -26.89 23.71
CA GLU A 275 11.32 -26.41 24.96
C GLU A 275 9.89 -25.89 24.71
N ALA A 276 9.63 -25.37 23.51
CA ALA A 276 8.32 -24.91 23.07
C ALA A 276 7.53 -25.95 22.25
N GLY A 277 8.00 -27.19 22.18
CA GLY A 277 7.35 -28.29 21.43
C GLY A 277 7.65 -28.29 19.93
N VAL A 278 8.62 -27.49 19.47
CA VAL A 278 9.05 -27.42 18.06
C VAL A 278 10.35 -28.20 17.90
N ASN A 279 10.25 -29.46 17.49
CA ASN A 279 11.41 -30.36 17.45
C ASN A 279 12.30 -30.19 16.21
N GLU A 280 11.73 -29.72 15.10
CA GLU A 280 12.43 -29.49 13.84
C GLU A 280 12.34 -28.01 13.46
N GLY A 281 13.41 -27.48 12.86
CA GLY A 281 13.44 -26.11 12.35
C GLY A 281 12.98 -26.05 10.89
N TRP A 282 12.87 -24.84 10.35
CA TRP A 282 12.53 -24.62 8.94
C TRP A 282 13.68 -23.96 8.20
N THR A 283 13.86 -24.40 6.96
CA THR A 283 14.73 -23.73 5.99
C THR A 283 13.86 -23.06 4.93
N LEU A 284 13.71 -21.75 5.03
CA LEU A 284 12.84 -20.96 4.17
C LEU A 284 13.61 -20.46 2.94
N ARG A 285 13.03 -20.64 1.75
CA ARG A 285 13.60 -20.25 0.45
C ARG A 285 12.53 -19.60 -0.44
N TRP A 286 12.95 -18.98 -1.55
CA TRP A 286 12.03 -18.63 -2.62
C TRP A 286 11.51 -19.88 -3.32
N GLY A 287 10.29 -19.80 -3.86
CA GLY A 287 9.72 -20.85 -4.70
C GLY A 287 10.41 -20.92 -6.07
N THR A 288 10.12 -21.98 -6.82
CA THR A 288 10.64 -22.18 -8.19
C THR A 288 9.99 -21.26 -9.22
N GLN A 289 8.81 -20.70 -8.91
CA GLN A 289 8.13 -19.74 -9.76
C GLN A 289 8.74 -18.35 -9.56
N LEU A 290 9.73 -18.04 -10.40
CA LEU A 290 10.36 -16.73 -10.55
C LEU A 290 10.13 -16.25 -11.98
N ASP A 291 9.44 -15.12 -12.12
CA ASP A 291 9.23 -14.45 -13.40
C ASP A 291 10.05 -13.16 -13.45
N VAL A 292 10.75 -12.93 -14.54
CA VAL A 292 11.59 -11.75 -14.76
C VAL A 292 11.35 -11.29 -16.19
N GLN A 293 10.70 -10.13 -16.31
CA GLN A 293 10.32 -9.56 -17.60
C GLN A 293 11.07 -8.25 -17.80
N PRO A 294 11.80 -8.05 -18.90
CA PRO A 294 12.28 -6.73 -19.29
C PRO A 294 11.13 -5.71 -19.37
N ILE A 295 11.43 -4.44 -19.10
CA ILE A 295 10.48 -3.33 -19.34
C ILE A 295 11.12 -2.40 -20.38
N GLY A 296 10.61 -2.41 -21.60
CA GLY A 296 11.06 -1.56 -22.69
C GLY A 296 10.61 -0.10 -22.55
N ALA A 297 11.44 0.81 -23.10
CA ALA A 297 11.20 2.26 -23.12
C ALA A 297 10.15 2.69 -24.16
N PHE A 298 9.96 1.87 -25.18
CA PHE A 298 9.05 2.08 -26.31
C PHE A 298 8.40 0.74 -26.62
N GLY A 299 7.07 0.71 -26.75
CA GLY A 299 6.26 -0.50 -26.96
C GLY A 299 6.54 -1.16 -28.31
N ASN A 300 7.72 -1.74 -28.46
CA ASN A 300 8.17 -2.49 -29.63
C ASN A 300 7.56 -3.91 -29.62
N GLY A 301 6.27 -4.02 -29.29
CA GLY A 301 5.57 -5.29 -29.15
C GLY A 301 5.83 -6.07 -27.85
N GLU A 302 6.39 -5.43 -26.82
CA GLU A 302 6.47 -6.04 -25.48
C GLU A 302 5.13 -5.94 -24.73
N ASP A 303 4.73 -7.05 -24.08
CA ASP A 303 3.43 -7.18 -23.39
C ASP A 303 3.27 -6.26 -22.15
N LEU A 304 4.35 -5.62 -21.66
CA LEU A 304 4.35 -4.90 -20.37
C LEU A 304 4.86 -3.45 -20.50
N THR A 305 3.94 -2.47 -20.54
CA THR A 305 4.29 -1.04 -20.61
C THR A 305 4.61 -0.45 -19.22
N GLU A 306 5.40 0.63 -19.18
CA GLU A 306 5.75 1.34 -17.93
C GLU A 306 4.52 1.80 -17.12
N GLN A 307 3.49 2.28 -17.82
CA GLN A 307 2.24 2.71 -17.21
C GLN A 307 1.44 1.51 -16.67
N ALA A 308 1.45 0.37 -17.37
CA ALA A 308 0.83 -0.85 -16.89
C ALA A 308 1.51 -1.33 -15.60
N VAL A 309 2.84 -1.30 -15.53
CA VAL A 309 3.60 -1.64 -14.31
C VAL A 309 3.25 -0.71 -13.14
N ALA A 310 3.28 0.61 -13.35
CA ALA A 310 2.96 1.56 -12.29
C ALA A 310 1.51 1.40 -11.78
N SER A 311 0.55 1.20 -12.69
CA SER A 311 -0.85 0.97 -12.37
C SER A 311 -1.06 -0.36 -11.64
N TYR A 312 -0.39 -1.42 -12.10
CA TYR A 312 -0.39 -2.73 -11.45
C TYR A 312 0.15 -2.61 -10.02
N VAL A 313 1.32 -2.01 -9.82
CA VAL A 313 1.92 -1.86 -8.48
C VAL A 313 1.05 -1.02 -7.55
N ALA A 314 0.45 0.08 -8.04
CA ALA A 314 -0.46 0.91 -7.26
C ALA A 314 -1.74 0.17 -6.82
N LYS A 315 -2.28 -0.70 -7.67
CA LYS A 315 -3.46 -1.53 -7.39
C LYS A 315 -3.25 -2.45 -6.19
N TYR A 316 -2.04 -2.98 -5.99
CA TYR A 316 -1.75 -3.90 -4.88
C TYR A 316 -1.28 -3.21 -3.61
N ALA A 317 -0.84 -1.95 -3.70
CA ALA A 317 -0.37 -1.19 -2.55
C ALA A 317 -1.44 -1.00 -1.46
N THR A 318 -2.72 -1.03 -1.84
CA THR A 318 -3.89 -0.87 -0.95
C THR A 318 -4.52 -2.17 -0.51
N LYS A 319 -4.09 -3.31 -1.07
CA LYS A 319 -4.56 -4.64 -0.67
C LYS A 319 -3.74 -5.16 0.52
N ALA A 320 -4.38 -6.00 1.31
CA ALA A 320 -3.78 -6.66 2.47
C ALA A 320 -4.39 -8.07 2.61
N ALA A 321 -4.19 -8.74 3.75
CA ALA A 321 -4.55 -10.14 3.90
C ALA A 321 -6.06 -10.39 3.76
N GLU A 322 -6.90 -9.38 4.03
CA GLU A 322 -8.35 -9.50 3.96
C GLU A 322 -8.87 -9.90 2.56
N THR A 323 -8.08 -9.67 1.50
CA THR A 323 -8.45 -10.16 0.15
C THR A 323 -8.38 -11.68 0.01
N THR A 324 -7.87 -12.38 1.02
CA THR A 324 -7.84 -13.84 1.13
C THR A 324 -8.92 -14.38 2.07
N GLY A 325 -9.84 -13.52 2.52
CA GLY A 325 -10.92 -13.89 3.46
C GLY A 325 -10.54 -13.75 4.93
N THR A 326 -9.42 -13.10 5.27
CA THR A 326 -9.07 -12.79 6.67
C THR A 326 -9.72 -11.51 7.16
N VAL A 327 -9.53 -11.23 8.45
CA VAL A 327 -9.87 -9.93 9.04
C VAL A 327 -8.74 -8.91 8.89
N ASP A 328 -9.14 -7.65 8.88
CA ASP A 328 -8.29 -6.46 8.73
C ASP A 328 -7.92 -5.82 10.09
N HIS A 329 -8.12 -6.52 11.21
CA HIS A 329 -7.71 -6.14 12.57
C HIS A 329 -7.07 -7.32 13.29
N ARG A 330 -6.31 -7.02 14.35
CA ARG A 330 -5.68 -8.02 15.19
C ARG A 330 -6.72 -8.98 15.78
N VAL A 331 -6.39 -10.27 15.74
CA VAL A 331 -7.14 -11.35 16.39
C VAL A 331 -6.42 -11.69 17.70
N GLY A 332 -7.09 -11.49 18.83
CA GLY A 332 -6.47 -11.67 20.15
C GLY A 332 -6.35 -13.12 20.59
N ASN A 333 -7.31 -13.98 20.21
CA ASN A 333 -7.40 -15.38 20.60
C ASN A 333 -8.14 -16.22 19.55
N LYS A 334 -8.15 -17.54 19.72
CA LYS A 334 -8.78 -18.47 18.75
C LYS A 334 -10.31 -18.37 18.78
N GLU A 335 -10.90 -18.11 19.95
CA GLU A 335 -12.35 -18.04 20.14
C GLU A 335 -12.99 -16.92 19.32
N ALA A 336 -12.27 -15.81 19.11
CA ALA A 336 -12.70 -14.73 18.23
C ALA A 336 -12.93 -15.20 16.78
N LEU A 337 -12.24 -16.23 16.30
CA LEU A 337 -12.39 -16.71 14.92
C LEU A 337 -13.77 -17.29 14.64
N VAL A 338 -14.41 -17.88 15.65
CA VAL A 338 -15.79 -18.42 15.53
C VAL A 338 -16.79 -17.30 15.28
N LEU A 339 -16.60 -16.13 15.91
CA LEU A 339 -17.49 -14.98 15.76
C LEU A 339 -17.24 -14.19 14.47
N LEU A 340 -16.04 -14.32 13.90
CA LEU A 340 -15.60 -13.56 12.73
C LEU A 340 -15.90 -14.26 11.39
N ASP A 341 -16.49 -15.47 11.43
CA ASP A 341 -16.86 -16.27 10.26
C ASP A 341 -15.71 -16.41 9.24
N VAL A 342 -14.49 -16.58 9.74
CA VAL A 342 -13.29 -16.67 8.91
C VAL A 342 -13.28 -18.04 8.20
N PRO A 343 -13.12 -18.09 6.86
CA PRO A 343 -13.07 -19.35 6.12
C PRO A 343 -11.97 -20.29 6.63
N GLU A 344 -12.15 -21.60 6.43
CA GLU A 344 -11.32 -22.63 7.07
C GLU A 344 -9.80 -22.44 6.83
N HIS A 345 -9.39 -22.22 5.59
CA HIS A 345 -7.96 -22.12 5.28
C HIS A 345 -7.29 -20.89 5.93
N PRO A 346 -7.80 -19.65 5.76
CA PRO A 346 -7.32 -18.50 6.52
C PRO A 346 -7.39 -18.68 8.04
N ARG A 347 -8.44 -19.34 8.58
CA ARG A 347 -8.56 -19.67 10.00
C ARG A 347 -7.39 -20.54 10.47
N ARG A 348 -7.09 -21.64 9.78
CA ARG A 348 -5.96 -22.54 10.10
C ARG A 348 -4.60 -21.82 10.01
N LEU A 349 -4.42 -20.89 9.07
CA LEU A 349 -3.21 -20.03 9.04
C LEU A 349 -3.13 -19.07 10.25
N ILE A 350 -4.24 -18.46 10.65
CA ILE A 350 -4.28 -17.61 11.86
C ILE A 350 -3.96 -18.46 13.10
N GLU A 351 -4.55 -19.65 13.22
CA GLU A 351 -4.29 -20.59 14.31
C GLU A 351 -2.81 -20.99 14.36
N ALA A 352 -2.19 -21.31 13.22
CA ALA A 352 -0.76 -21.60 13.16
C ALA A 352 0.11 -20.42 13.65
N CYS A 353 -0.28 -19.17 13.36
CA CYS A 353 0.41 -17.99 13.92
C CYS A 353 0.28 -17.92 15.44
N LEU A 354 -0.91 -18.21 15.97
CA LEU A 354 -1.17 -18.19 17.41
C LEU A 354 -0.40 -19.31 18.13
N ASP A 355 -0.37 -20.50 17.54
CA ASP A 355 0.29 -21.70 18.06
C ASP A 355 1.81 -21.61 18.00
N LEU A 356 2.39 -20.91 17.03
CA LEU A 356 3.85 -20.74 16.95
C LEU A 356 4.36 -19.54 17.75
N HIS A 357 3.47 -18.70 18.30
CA HIS A 357 3.89 -17.45 18.94
C HIS A 357 4.76 -17.67 20.18
N HIS A 358 4.48 -18.68 21.01
CA HIS A 358 5.28 -18.94 22.21
C HIS A 358 6.66 -19.52 21.88
N ALA A 359 6.80 -20.21 20.75
CA ALA A 359 8.09 -20.72 20.28
C ALA A 359 9.01 -19.59 19.77
N TYR A 360 8.42 -18.50 19.24
CA TYR A 360 9.12 -17.37 18.63
C TYR A 360 8.51 -16.00 19.03
N PRO A 361 8.54 -15.62 20.32
CA PRO A 361 7.83 -14.45 20.82
C PRO A 361 8.30 -13.14 20.17
N GLU A 362 9.57 -13.03 19.79
CA GLU A 362 10.17 -11.88 19.13
C GLU A 362 9.66 -11.66 17.70
N ARG A 363 9.09 -12.71 17.09
CA ARG A 363 8.49 -12.66 15.74
C ARG A 363 7.09 -12.07 15.72
N LYS A 364 6.46 -11.92 16.90
CA LYS A 364 5.14 -11.30 17.06
C LYS A 364 4.07 -11.95 16.18
N LEU A 365 4.13 -13.27 16.01
CA LEU A 365 3.19 -14.02 15.16
C LEU A 365 1.74 -13.77 15.58
N ARG A 366 1.46 -13.67 16.89
CA ARG A 366 0.14 -13.28 17.42
C ARG A 366 -0.31 -11.91 16.94
N ASP A 367 0.53 -10.87 17.05
CA ASP A 367 0.20 -9.51 16.60
C ASP A 367 -0.12 -9.43 15.10
N TRP A 368 0.52 -10.30 14.31
CA TRP A 368 0.41 -10.34 12.85
C TRP A 368 -0.42 -11.52 12.33
N ALA A 369 -1.17 -12.20 13.20
CA ALA A 369 -1.94 -13.38 12.81
C ALA A 369 -3.04 -13.04 11.78
N HIS A 370 -3.71 -11.89 11.96
CA HIS A 370 -4.64 -11.32 10.99
C HIS A 370 -4.04 -11.00 9.61
N MET A 371 -2.72 -10.87 9.56
CA MET A 371 -1.90 -10.72 8.36
C MET A 371 -1.17 -12.02 8.04
N LEU A 372 -1.69 -13.19 8.43
CA LEU A 372 -1.13 -14.51 8.10
C LEU A 372 0.37 -14.64 8.39
N GLY A 373 0.84 -13.97 9.46
CA GLY A 373 2.23 -13.93 9.89
C GLY A 373 3.08 -12.83 9.23
N PHE A 374 2.64 -12.23 8.12
CA PHE A 374 3.40 -11.18 7.42
C PHE A 374 3.47 -9.88 8.23
N ARG A 375 4.69 -9.49 8.58
CA ARG A 375 4.99 -8.28 9.38
C ARG A 375 5.78 -7.21 8.61
N GLY A 376 5.96 -7.39 7.31
CA GLY A 376 6.77 -6.53 6.46
C GLY A 376 6.02 -5.29 5.96
N HIS A 377 6.76 -4.36 5.37
CA HIS A 377 6.16 -3.27 4.60
C HIS A 377 5.63 -3.78 3.25
N PHE A 378 4.40 -3.39 2.91
CA PHE A 378 3.77 -3.75 1.64
C PHE A 378 4.35 -3.04 0.44
N SER A 379 4.93 -1.86 0.61
CA SER A 379 5.60 -1.13 -0.46
C SER A 379 6.88 -0.52 0.09
N THR A 380 8.01 -0.75 -0.60
CA THR A 380 9.31 -0.15 -0.25
C THR A 380 10.09 0.13 -1.52
N LYS A 381 10.97 1.13 -1.48
CA LYS A 381 11.93 1.39 -2.55
C LYS A 381 13.34 1.55 -2.01
N SER A 382 14.33 1.42 -2.89
CA SER A 382 15.68 1.90 -2.62
C SER A 382 15.70 3.44 -2.50
N ARG A 383 16.73 3.98 -1.85
CA ARG A 383 16.84 5.43 -1.60
C ARG A 383 16.83 6.24 -2.92
N ALA A 384 17.60 5.80 -3.90
CA ALA A 384 17.79 6.49 -5.19
C ALA A 384 16.77 6.12 -6.28
N TYR A 385 15.75 5.30 -5.99
CA TYR A 385 14.83 4.85 -7.03
C TYR A 385 13.97 5.98 -7.62
N SER A 386 13.42 6.85 -6.77
CA SER A 386 12.57 8.02 -7.11
C SER A 386 12.26 8.87 -5.86
N THR A 387 11.30 9.81 -5.95
CA THR A 387 10.72 10.59 -4.82
C THR A 387 10.12 9.74 -3.70
N THR A 388 9.87 10.33 -2.53
CA THR A 388 9.34 9.61 -1.35
C THR A 388 7.86 9.90 -1.09
N LEU A 389 7.17 8.95 -0.43
CA LEU A 389 5.82 9.20 0.08
C LEU A 389 5.77 10.39 1.05
N GLY A 390 6.85 10.64 1.80
CA GLY A 390 6.98 11.81 2.66
C GLY A 390 7.00 13.11 1.86
N ALA A 391 7.80 13.18 0.80
CA ALA A 391 7.85 14.34 -0.10
C ALA A 391 6.49 14.61 -0.78
N LEU A 392 5.81 13.57 -1.28
CA LEU A 392 4.48 13.72 -1.88
C LEU A 392 3.42 14.23 -0.89
N ARG A 393 3.50 13.78 0.38
CA ARG A 393 2.64 14.29 1.45
C ARG A 393 2.98 15.73 1.81
N GLN A 394 4.27 16.07 1.84
CA GLN A 394 4.74 17.42 2.14
C GLN A 394 4.26 18.42 1.08
N VAL A 395 4.41 18.09 -0.21
CA VAL A 395 3.88 18.93 -1.31
C VAL A 395 2.39 19.24 -1.13
N ARG A 396 1.58 18.24 -0.74
CA ARG A 396 0.16 18.47 -0.44
C ARG A 396 -0.07 19.29 0.82
N ALA A 397 0.73 19.08 1.86
CA ALA A 397 0.63 19.84 3.10
C ALA A 397 0.98 21.32 2.86
N ASP A 398 2.03 21.59 2.08
CA ASP A 398 2.47 22.93 1.72
C ASP A 398 1.42 23.64 0.87
N TYR A 399 0.87 22.95 -0.15
CA TYR A 399 -0.24 23.47 -0.94
C TYR A 399 -1.44 23.87 -0.07
N ARG A 400 -1.84 23.01 0.87
CA ARG A 400 -2.94 23.31 1.81
C ARG A 400 -2.60 24.43 2.79
N ALA A 401 -1.35 24.51 3.24
CA ALA A 401 -0.90 25.57 4.12
C ALA A 401 -0.89 26.92 3.38
N ALA A 402 -0.50 26.96 2.11
CA ALA A 402 -0.56 28.14 1.26
C ALA A 402 -2.01 28.59 1.03
N GLU A 403 -2.91 27.68 0.64
CA GLU A 403 -4.36 27.98 0.52
C GLU A 403 -4.93 28.55 1.83
N GLN A 404 -4.59 27.95 2.97
CA GLN A 404 -5.08 28.42 4.26
C GLN A 404 -4.49 29.79 4.64
N ARG A 405 -3.21 30.05 4.35
CA ARG A 405 -2.62 31.38 4.57
C ARG A 405 -3.32 32.45 3.72
N ALA A 406 -3.52 32.19 2.44
CA ALA A 406 -4.22 33.09 1.54
C ALA A 406 -5.65 33.38 2.02
N ALA A 407 -6.39 32.36 2.42
CA ALA A 407 -7.75 32.51 2.95
C ALA A 407 -7.81 33.33 4.26
N LEU A 408 -6.73 33.33 5.05
CA LEU A 408 -6.60 34.10 6.28
C LEU A 408 -5.99 35.49 6.08
N GLY A 409 -5.60 35.85 4.86
CA GLY A 409 -4.90 37.11 4.56
C GLY A 409 -3.52 37.21 5.24
N LEU A 410 -2.88 36.07 5.51
CA LEU A 410 -1.54 36.04 6.09
C LEU A 410 -0.49 36.36 5.01
N PRO A 411 0.63 37.03 5.36
CA PRO A 411 1.70 37.32 4.40
C PRO A 411 2.25 36.05 3.76
N ASP A 412 2.54 36.11 2.46
CA ASP A 412 3.28 35.05 1.77
C ASP A 412 4.76 35.12 2.18
N PRO A 413 5.33 34.04 2.75
CA PRO A 413 6.75 34.00 3.09
C PRO A 413 7.69 34.21 1.89
N ASP A 414 7.25 33.90 0.67
CA ASP A 414 8.07 34.07 -0.53
C ASP A 414 8.12 35.54 -0.97
N ASP A 415 7.04 36.30 -0.76
CA ASP A 415 6.98 37.75 -1.01
C ASP A 415 7.59 38.56 0.15
N HIS A 416 7.61 37.99 1.35
CA HIS A 416 8.05 38.60 2.60
C HIS A 416 9.00 37.68 3.39
N PRO A 417 10.23 37.42 2.90
CA PRO A 417 11.18 36.52 3.55
C PRO A 417 11.61 36.99 4.96
N GLU A 418 11.47 38.27 5.26
CA GLU A 418 11.69 38.86 6.57
C GLU A 418 10.55 38.60 7.57
N ALA A 419 9.33 38.31 7.08
CA ALA A 419 8.16 38.05 7.90
C ALA A 419 8.26 36.65 8.53
N THR A 420 8.78 36.60 9.76
CA THR A 420 8.88 35.35 10.51
C THR A 420 7.63 35.15 11.37
N THR A 421 6.90 34.07 11.13
CA THR A 421 5.77 33.66 11.98
C THR A 421 6.18 32.54 12.94
N LEU A 422 5.65 32.55 14.16
CA LEU A 422 5.76 31.45 15.11
C LEU A 422 4.39 30.80 15.28
N THR A 423 4.30 29.51 14.96
CA THR A 423 3.08 28.72 15.19
C THR A 423 3.26 27.87 16.45
N LEU A 424 2.42 28.14 17.45
CA LEU A 424 2.32 27.38 18.70
C LEU A 424 1.08 26.51 18.64
N ALA A 425 1.26 25.19 18.71
CA ALA A 425 0.15 24.24 18.61
C ALA A 425 0.18 23.24 19.77
N HIS A 426 -1.01 22.97 20.31
CA HIS A 426 -1.24 21.90 21.28
C HIS A 426 -2.39 21.04 20.77
N TRP A 427 -2.13 19.74 20.59
CA TRP A 427 -3.11 18.77 20.10
C TRP A 427 -3.10 17.52 20.96
N ALA A 428 -4.28 17.02 21.30
CA ALA A 428 -4.49 15.77 22.01
C ALA A 428 -5.37 14.82 21.17
N TYR A 429 -5.09 13.52 21.25
CA TYR A 429 -5.94 12.51 20.62
C TYR A 429 -7.28 12.40 21.35
N ALA A 430 -8.38 12.47 20.59
CA ALA A 430 -9.75 12.50 21.10
C ALA A 430 -10.63 11.36 20.55
N GLY A 431 -10.01 10.30 20.03
CA GLY A 431 -10.71 9.15 19.47
C GLY A 431 -10.62 9.05 17.94
N ASN A 432 -11.46 8.20 17.36
CA ASN A 432 -11.53 8.00 15.91
C ASN A 432 -12.92 7.52 15.48
N GLY A 433 -13.16 7.57 14.17
CA GLY A 433 -14.36 7.02 13.55
C GLY A 433 -15.52 8.00 13.49
N HIS A 434 -16.67 7.48 13.06
CA HIS A 434 -17.89 8.23 12.83
C HIS A 434 -19.05 7.58 13.57
N THR A 435 -20.07 8.36 13.88
CA THR A 435 -21.39 7.79 14.17
C THR A 435 -21.99 7.14 12.89
N PRO A 436 -23.05 6.31 12.97
CA PRO A 436 -23.66 5.71 11.78
C PRO A 436 -24.07 6.74 10.71
N GLY A 437 -24.70 7.85 11.10
CA GLY A 437 -25.09 8.95 10.21
C GLY A 437 -23.90 9.71 9.63
N GLU A 438 -22.89 10.02 10.45
CA GLU A 438 -21.63 10.63 9.98
C GLU A 438 -20.91 9.72 8.96
N SER A 439 -20.97 8.38 9.17
CA SER A 439 -20.36 7.39 8.28
C SER A 439 -21.04 7.40 6.90
N TRP A 440 -22.37 7.48 6.88
CA TRP A 440 -23.13 7.60 5.66
C TRP A 440 -22.79 8.89 4.89
N LEU A 441 -22.70 10.03 5.58
CA LEU A 441 -22.30 11.31 4.97
C LEU A 441 -20.88 11.26 4.40
N ALA A 442 -19.92 10.74 5.16
CA ALA A 442 -18.54 10.60 4.72
C ALA A 442 -18.42 9.71 3.47
N ALA A 443 -19.16 8.60 3.42
CA ALA A 443 -19.19 7.70 2.28
C ALA A 443 -19.79 8.36 1.02
N ASN A 444 -20.84 9.17 1.16
CA ASN A 444 -21.41 9.92 0.03
C ASN A 444 -20.46 11.03 -0.44
N ILE A 445 -19.85 11.80 0.46
CA ILE A 445 -18.84 12.79 0.11
C ILE A 445 -17.67 12.14 -0.66
N HIS A 446 -17.21 10.97 -0.21
CA HIS A 446 -16.18 10.24 -0.92
C HIS A 446 -16.63 9.84 -2.34
N ARG A 447 -17.86 9.33 -2.48
CA ARG A 447 -18.46 8.95 -3.77
C ARG A 447 -18.55 10.14 -4.71
N ASP A 448 -19.06 11.28 -4.24
CA ASP A 448 -19.15 12.51 -5.02
C ASP A 448 -17.78 12.98 -5.50
N ILE A 449 -16.77 12.93 -4.64
CA ILE A 449 -15.39 13.28 -5.01
C ILE A 449 -14.86 12.33 -6.11
N GLN A 450 -15.15 11.04 -6.03
CA GLN A 450 -14.73 10.10 -7.08
C GLN A 450 -15.46 10.37 -8.40
N HIS A 451 -16.78 10.53 -8.35
CA HIS A 451 -17.60 10.81 -9.52
C HIS A 451 -17.13 12.09 -10.23
N ASN A 452 -16.95 13.18 -9.48
CA ASN A 452 -16.45 14.45 -10.02
C ASN A 452 -15.08 14.30 -10.70
N ARG A 453 -14.21 13.42 -10.20
CA ARG A 453 -12.90 13.13 -10.82
C ARG A 453 -13.03 12.32 -12.09
N GLU A 454 -13.94 11.36 -12.12
CA GLU A 454 -14.24 10.56 -13.33
C GLU A 454 -14.79 11.47 -14.43
N THR A 455 -15.83 12.25 -14.12
CA THR A 455 -16.40 13.24 -15.04
C THR A 455 -15.36 14.25 -15.54
N ALA A 456 -14.50 14.76 -14.65
CA ALA A 456 -13.43 15.66 -15.06
C ALA A 456 -12.38 14.99 -15.97
N ARG A 457 -12.13 13.68 -15.82
CA ARG A 457 -11.23 12.93 -16.71
C ARG A 457 -11.87 12.72 -18.08
N GLU A 458 -13.15 12.33 -18.11
CA GLU A 458 -13.93 12.16 -19.34
C GLU A 458 -13.94 13.44 -20.17
N HIS A 459 -14.32 14.57 -19.56
CA HIS A 459 -14.30 15.87 -20.24
C HIS A 459 -12.91 16.29 -20.71
N ARG A 460 -11.85 15.97 -19.95
CA ARG A 460 -10.48 16.28 -20.38
C ARG A 460 -10.08 15.47 -21.61
N ALA A 461 -10.49 14.20 -21.69
CA ALA A 461 -10.25 13.37 -22.86
C ALA A 461 -11.03 13.89 -24.08
N GLU A 462 -12.31 14.23 -23.91
CA GLU A 462 -13.14 14.84 -24.96
C GLU A 462 -12.51 16.12 -25.51
N LEU A 463 -12.01 17.01 -24.63
CA LEU A 463 -11.32 18.24 -25.04
C LEU A 463 -10.02 17.95 -25.80
N GLN A 464 -9.27 16.93 -25.42
CA GLN A 464 -8.05 16.54 -26.12
C GLN A 464 -8.34 15.97 -27.50
N ASP A 465 -9.40 15.17 -27.63
CA ASP A 465 -9.84 14.62 -28.92
C ASP A 465 -10.34 15.74 -29.85
N GLN A 466 -11.08 16.71 -29.32
CA GLN A 466 -11.52 17.90 -30.07
C GLN A 466 -10.32 18.72 -30.57
N LEU A 467 -9.35 19.02 -29.71
CA LEU A 467 -8.14 19.76 -30.08
C LEU A 467 -7.29 18.99 -31.12
N ALA A 468 -7.25 17.66 -31.05
CA ALA A 468 -6.54 16.83 -32.02
C ALA A 468 -7.26 16.83 -33.39
N LEU A 469 -8.60 16.85 -33.41
CA LEU A 469 -9.39 16.96 -34.63
C LEU A 469 -9.27 18.35 -35.27
N GLU A 470 -9.26 19.41 -34.46
CA GLU A 470 -9.06 20.79 -34.93
C GLU A 470 -7.64 21.02 -35.46
N GLY A 471 -6.62 20.47 -34.79
CA GLY A 471 -5.22 20.57 -35.22
C GLY A 471 -4.87 19.66 -36.42
N ALA A 472 -5.68 18.66 -36.73
CA ALA A 472 -5.55 17.84 -37.94
C ALA A 472 -6.28 18.45 -39.16
N ALA A 473 -7.15 19.44 -38.93
CA ALA A 473 -7.88 20.17 -39.97
C ALA A 473 -7.18 21.46 -40.42
N SER A 474 -6.05 21.81 -39.78
CA SER A 474 -5.12 22.91 -40.13
C SER A 474 -3.85 22.37 -40.75
#